data_AF-A0A6C1QQN7-F1
#
_entry.id   AF-A0A6C1QQN7-F1
#
_cell.length_a   1.000
_cell.length_b   1.000
_cell.length_c   1.000
_cell.angle_alpha   90.00
_cell.angle_beta   90.00
_cell.angle_gamma   90.00
#
_symmetry.space_group_name_H-M   'P 1'
#
loop_
_entity.id
_entity.type
_entity.pdbx_description
1 polymer ?
#
loop_
_entity_poly.entity_id
_entity_poly.type
_entity_poly.pdbx_seq_one_letter_code
_entity_poly.pdbx_strand_id
1 'polypeptide(L)'
;MNTVVEKIDAARTLSKMFAAEHLGFSRPDGWTLLAEHVDVHKYWLSRELDLNVSWDEAVFSWYETVMVPIKRVVDSWEFRSAFPRQSNGDLYLAVSDHWHYLKERNPAVAPEDAARSFVTHFGHGVARWFSRFLLP
;
A
#
# COMPACT_ATOMS: atom_id res chain seq x y z
N MET A 1 -15.56 -23.54 4.46
CA MET A 1 -14.37 -23.19 5.27
C MET A 1 -14.63 -21.86 5.95
N ASN A 2 -14.07 -21.59 7.13
CA ASN A 2 -14.32 -20.35 7.87
C ASN A 2 -13.45 -19.22 7.29
N THR A 3 -14.05 -18.08 6.94
CA THR A 3 -13.39 -16.88 6.36
C THR A 3 -12.18 -16.40 7.17
N VAL A 4 -12.16 -16.66 8.49
CA VAL A 4 -11.01 -16.35 9.35
C VAL A 4 -9.77 -17.20 9.00
N VAL A 5 -9.95 -18.48 8.69
CA VAL A 5 -8.84 -19.39 8.34
C VAL A 5 -8.25 -18.99 7.00
N GLU A 6 -9.08 -18.66 6.02
CA GLU A 6 -8.66 -18.20 4.69
C GLU A 6 -7.82 -16.92 4.78
N LYS A 7 -8.24 -15.93 5.59
CA LYS A 7 -7.45 -14.70 5.83
C LYS A 7 -6.11 -14.97 6.48
N ILE A 8 -6.04 -15.88 7.46
CA ILE A 8 -4.78 -16.25 8.13
C ILE A 8 -3.82 -16.90 7.13
N ASP A 9 -4.34 -17.78 6.27
CA ASP A 9 -3.52 -18.47 5.27
C ASP A 9 -3.03 -17.51 4.18
N ALA A 10 -3.87 -16.56 3.75
CA ALA A 10 -3.48 -15.49 2.84
C ALA A 10 -2.36 -14.62 3.44
N ALA A 11 -2.53 -14.13 4.67
CA ALA A 11 -1.53 -13.34 5.37
C ALA A 11 -0.18 -14.07 5.49
N ARG A 12 -0.21 -15.35 5.86
CA ARG A 12 1.00 -16.18 5.95
C ARG A 12 1.67 -16.37 4.59
N THR A 13 0.88 -16.49 3.53
CA THR A 13 1.37 -16.65 2.15
C THR A 13 2.08 -15.37 1.69
N LEU A 14 1.44 -14.21 1.83
CA LEU A 14 2.04 -12.92 1.49
C LEU A 14 3.32 -12.64 2.29
N SER A 15 3.32 -12.96 3.59
CA SER A 15 4.51 -12.80 4.43
C SER A 15 5.72 -13.57 3.93
N LYS A 16 5.50 -14.77 3.36
CA LYS A 16 6.56 -15.58 2.76
C LYS A 16 6.97 -15.06 1.38
N MET A 17 5.99 -14.72 0.53
CA MET A 17 6.25 -14.24 -0.83
C MET A 17 7.05 -12.94 -0.83
N PHE A 18 6.73 -12.01 0.07
CA PHE A 18 7.33 -10.69 0.12
C PHE A 18 8.39 -10.55 1.21
N ALA A 19 8.98 -11.65 1.68
CA ALA A 19 10.05 -11.62 2.68
C ALA A 19 11.25 -10.76 2.22
N ALA A 20 11.59 -10.80 0.93
CA ALA A 20 12.68 -10.02 0.34
C ALA A 20 12.35 -8.52 0.17
N GLU A 21 11.08 -8.13 0.30
CA GLU A 21 10.64 -6.73 0.20
C GLU A 21 10.92 -5.94 1.49
N HIS A 22 11.41 -6.60 2.54
CA HIS A 22 11.74 -5.99 3.84
C HIS A 22 10.56 -5.20 4.43
N LEU A 23 9.33 -5.63 4.17
CA LEU A 23 8.13 -4.97 4.64
C LEU A 23 7.85 -5.39 6.09
N GLY A 24 7.95 -4.43 7.02
CA GLY A 24 7.75 -4.64 8.45
C GLY A 24 6.52 -3.90 8.95
N PHE A 25 5.76 -4.52 9.85
CA PHE A 25 4.59 -3.93 10.49
C PHE A 25 4.82 -3.79 11.98
N SER A 26 4.37 -2.69 12.58
CA SER A 26 4.37 -2.56 14.06
C SER A 26 3.20 -3.30 14.70
N ARG A 27 2.14 -3.54 13.93
CA ARG A 27 0.92 -4.20 14.37
C ARG A 27 0.94 -5.70 14.05
N PRO A 28 0.37 -6.55 14.92
CA PRO A 28 0.34 -8.00 14.70
C PRO A 28 -0.55 -8.42 13.52
N ASP A 29 -1.48 -7.57 13.09
CA ASP A 29 -2.44 -7.80 12.02
C ASP A 29 -2.00 -7.25 10.65
N GLY A 30 -0.79 -6.68 10.53
CA GLY A 30 -0.35 -5.98 9.30
C GLY A 30 -0.39 -6.83 8.03
N TRP A 31 0.02 -8.10 8.09
CA TRP A 31 -0.09 -9.01 6.95
C TRP A 31 -1.53 -9.40 6.59
N THR A 32 -2.43 -9.42 7.58
CA THR A 32 -3.86 -9.63 7.35
C THR A 32 -4.46 -8.42 6.62
N LEU A 33 -4.12 -7.21 7.06
CA LEU A 33 -4.53 -5.98 6.38
C LEU A 33 -3.99 -5.91 4.94
N LEU A 34 -2.73 -6.34 4.73
CA LEU A 34 -2.16 -6.42 3.39
C LEU A 34 -2.94 -7.38 2.48
N ALA A 35 -3.38 -8.53 3.01
CA ALA A 35 -4.24 -9.46 2.28
C ALA A 35 -5.60 -8.85 1.93
N GLU A 36 -6.17 -8.04 2.83
CA GLU A 36 -7.41 -7.30 2.55
C GLU A 36 -7.24 -6.29 1.39
N HIS A 37 -6.07 -5.65 1.26
CA HIS A 37 -5.79 -4.78 0.10
C HIS A 37 -5.77 -5.57 -1.21
N VAL A 38 -5.20 -6.78 -1.20
CA VAL A 38 -5.23 -7.69 -2.36
C VAL A 38 -6.68 -8.09 -2.70
N ASP A 39 -7.50 -8.40 -1.69
CA ASP A 39 -8.91 -8.76 -1.91
C ASP A 39 -9.72 -7.60 -2.51
N VAL A 40 -9.49 -6.37 -2.04
CA VAL A 40 -10.10 -5.17 -2.62
C VAL A 40 -9.63 -4.97 -4.06
N HIS A 41 -8.34 -5.12 -4.35
CA HIS A 41 -7.81 -5.04 -5.71
C HIS A 41 -8.44 -6.09 -6.63
N LYS A 42 -8.51 -7.35 -6.17
CA LYS A 42 -9.16 -8.45 -6.88
C LYS A 42 -10.60 -8.12 -7.24
N TYR A 43 -11.37 -7.56 -6.29
CA TYR A 43 -12.76 -7.19 -6.52
C TYR A 43 -12.89 -6.17 -7.65
N TRP A 44 -12.09 -5.10 -7.63
CA TRP A 44 -12.14 -4.07 -8.66
C TRP A 44 -11.62 -4.57 -10.01
N LEU A 45 -10.52 -5.30 -10.02
CA LEU A 45 -9.94 -5.88 -11.24
C LEU A 45 -10.91 -6.84 -11.93
N SER A 46 -11.60 -7.69 -11.15
CA SER A 46 -12.62 -8.61 -11.68
C SER A 46 -13.78 -7.85 -12.32
N ARG A 47 -14.18 -6.72 -11.72
CA ARG A 47 -15.24 -5.86 -12.28
C ARG A 47 -14.81 -5.12 -13.54
N GLU A 48 -13.55 -4.67 -13.59
CA GLU A 48 -13.00 -3.95 -14.74
C GLU A 48 -12.84 -4.88 -15.96
N LEU A 49 -12.40 -6.11 -15.73
CA LEU A 49 -12.16 -7.10 -16.78
C LEU A 49 -13.40 -7.94 -17.15
N ASP A 50 -14.52 -7.75 -16.43
CA ASP A 50 -15.74 -8.56 -16.55
C ASP A 50 -15.47 -10.08 -16.48
N LEU A 51 -14.58 -10.49 -15.57
CA LEU A 51 -14.19 -11.89 -15.36
C LEU A 51 -13.86 -12.19 -13.90
N ASN A 52 -13.97 -13.47 -13.51
CA ASN A 52 -13.60 -13.90 -12.17
C ASN A 52 -12.08 -14.09 -12.04
N VAL A 53 -11.38 -13.07 -11.56
CA VAL A 53 -9.93 -13.11 -11.35
C VAL A 53 -9.62 -13.97 -10.14
N SER A 54 -8.64 -14.86 -10.23
CA SER A 54 -8.18 -15.65 -9.08
C SER A 54 -7.40 -14.79 -8.07
N TRP A 55 -7.20 -15.31 -6.85
CA TRP A 55 -6.41 -14.59 -5.85
C TRP A 55 -4.94 -14.45 -6.27
N ASP A 56 -4.35 -15.49 -6.86
CA ASP A 56 -2.96 -15.46 -7.33
C ASP A 56 -2.74 -14.43 -8.44
N GLU A 57 -3.66 -14.36 -9.42
CA GLU A 57 -3.64 -13.33 -10.47
C GLU A 57 -3.79 -11.92 -9.88
N ALA A 58 -4.66 -11.76 -8.88
CA ALA A 58 -4.82 -10.49 -8.19
C ALA A 58 -3.58 -10.10 -7.40
N VAL A 59 -2.89 -11.03 -6.73
CA VAL A 59 -1.60 -10.77 -6.04
C VAL A 59 -0.56 -10.28 -7.03
N PHE A 60 -0.43 -10.93 -8.19
CA PHE A 60 0.54 -10.53 -9.21
C PHE A 60 0.23 -9.12 -9.74
N SER A 61 -1.02 -8.87 -10.14
CA SER A 61 -1.45 -7.57 -10.62
C SER A 61 -1.28 -6.48 -9.55
N TRP A 62 -1.68 -6.76 -8.30
CA TRP A 62 -1.55 -5.83 -7.18
C TRP A 62 -0.08 -5.51 -6.87
N TYR A 63 0.80 -6.51 -6.94
CA TYR A 63 2.22 -6.30 -6.71
C TYR A 63 2.79 -5.28 -7.70
N GLU A 64 2.51 -5.45 -9.00
CA GLU A 64 3.02 -4.56 -10.05
C GLU A 64 2.38 -3.18 -10.05
N THR A 65 1.06 -3.11 -9.84
CA THR A 65 0.28 -1.88 -10.07
C THR A 65 0.00 -1.06 -8.81
N VAL A 66 0.14 -1.66 -7.63
CA VAL A 66 -0.13 -1.02 -6.34
C VAL A 66 1.08 -1.09 -5.42
N MET A 67 1.63 -2.27 -5.17
CA MET A 67 2.70 -2.45 -4.19
C MET A 67 3.99 -1.73 -4.59
N VAL A 68 4.52 -2.07 -5.76
CA VAL A 68 5.80 -1.52 -6.24
C VAL A 68 5.76 0.02 -6.33
N PRO A 69 4.74 0.65 -6.92
CA PRO A 69 4.69 2.11 -7.02
C PRO A 69 4.67 2.81 -5.65
N ILE A 70 3.82 2.38 -4.71
CA ILE A 70 3.75 2.98 -3.38
C ILE A 70 5.05 2.72 -2.61
N LYS A 71 5.58 1.49 -2.66
CA LYS A 71 6.80 1.10 -1.96
C LYS A 71 7.99 1.94 -2.38
N ARG A 72 8.13 2.23 -3.69
CA ARG A 72 9.19 3.12 -4.19
C ARG A 72 9.17 4.48 -3.52
N VAL A 73 7.98 5.06 -3.31
CA VAL A 73 7.85 6.35 -2.63
C VAL A 73 8.10 6.21 -1.13
N VAL A 74 7.53 5.19 -0.50
CA VAL A 74 7.69 4.94 0.94
C VAL A 74 9.14 4.66 1.32
N ASP A 75 9.92 4.00 0.46
CA ASP A 75 11.33 3.70 0.70
C ASP A 75 12.27 4.87 0.35
N SER A 76 11.76 5.95 -0.27
CA SER A 76 12.57 7.15 -0.54
C SER A 76 13.04 7.81 0.75
N TRP A 77 14.25 8.36 0.73
CA TRP A 77 14.83 9.04 1.89
C TRP A 77 13.97 10.23 2.33
N GLU A 78 13.47 10.99 1.37
CA GLU A 78 12.64 12.17 1.57
C GLU A 78 11.38 11.80 2.34
N PHE A 79 10.67 10.76 1.90
CA PHE A 79 9.46 10.28 2.58
C PHE A 79 9.78 9.71 3.97
N ARG A 80 10.81 8.86 4.09
CA ARG A 80 11.21 8.25 5.37
C ARG A 80 11.62 9.29 6.41
N SER A 81 12.25 10.39 5.98
CA SER A 81 12.63 11.48 6.87
C SER A 81 11.43 12.20 7.52
N ALA A 82 10.25 12.14 6.90
CA ALA A 82 9.00 12.68 7.46
C ALA A 82 8.39 11.80 8.56
N PHE A 83 8.74 10.50 8.56
CA PHE A 83 8.15 9.47 9.41
C PHE A 83 9.21 8.58 10.07
N PRO A 84 10.12 9.14 10.88
CA PRO A 84 11.30 8.42 11.38
C PRO A 84 10.97 7.30 12.39
N ARG A 85 9.73 7.23 12.90
CA ARG A 85 9.35 6.27 13.95
C ARG A 85 8.29 5.27 13.49
N GLN A 86 7.90 5.32 12.22
CA GLN A 86 6.85 4.48 11.65
C GLN A 86 7.48 3.33 10.85
N SER A 87 6.84 2.16 10.90
CA SER A 87 7.30 1.03 10.09
C SER A 87 6.99 1.28 8.61
N ASN A 88 7.80 0.71 7.72
CA ASN A 88 7.58 0.87 6.28
C ASN A 88 6.30 0.17 5.79
N GLY A 89 5.91 -0.95 6.40
CA GLY A 89 4.65 -1.64 6.10
C GLY A 89 3.43 -0.83 6.57
N ASP A 90 3.49 -0.23 7.76
CA ASP A 90 2.38 0.63 8.21
C ASP A 90 2.26 1.90 7.35
N LEU A 91 3.39 2.49 6.93
CA LEU A 91 3.40 3.63 6.01
C LEU A 91 2.88 3.24 4.62
N TYR A 92 3.25 2.05 4.14
CA TYR A 92 2.72 1.50 2.90
C TYR A 92 1.20 1.40 2.93
N LEU A 93 0.63 0.77 3.97
CA LEU A 93 -0.82 0.62 4.11
C LEU A 93 -1.51 1.99 4.15
N ALA A 94 -0.99 2.93 4.96
CA ALA A 94 -1.56 4.26 5.10
C ALA A 94 -1.53 5.07 3.79
N VAL A 95 -0.44 5.00 3.02
CA VAL A 95 -0.36 5.66 1.70
C VAL A 95 -1.26 4.97 0.69
N SER A 96 -1.36 3.63 0.72
CA SER A 96 -2.28 2.87 -0.14
C SER A 96 -3.74 3.28 0.08
N ASP A 97 -4.17 3.38 1.33
CA ASP A 97 -5.54 3.81 1.68
C ASP A 97 -5.80 5.25 1.22
N HIS A 98 -4.84 6.13 1.49
CA HIS A 98 -4.95 7.53 1.08
C HIS A 98 -4.98 7.68 -0.45
N TRP A 99 -4.21 6.88 -1.17
CA TRP A 99 -4.21 6.88 -2.63
C TRP A 99 -5.55 6.37 -3.19
N HIS A 100 -6.09 5.28 -2.63
CA HIS A 100 -7.41 4.77 -3.00
C HIS A 100 -8.49 5.85 -2.86
N TYR A 101 -8.52 6.53 -1.71
CA TYR A 101 -9.43 7.63 -1.45
C TYR A 101 -9.29 8.80 -2.45
N LEU A 102 -8.06 9.16 -2.84
CA LEU A 102 -7.84 10.20 -3.84
C LEU A 102 -8.32 9.77 -5.24
N LYS A 103 -8.15 8.49 -5.59
CA LYS A 103 -8.60 7.94 -6.87
C LYS A 103 -10.12 7.93 -7.03
N GLU A 104 -10.89 7.85 -5.94
CA GLU A 104 -12.36 7.99 -5.99
C GLU A 104 -12.79 9.35 -6.55
N ARG A 105 -11.97 10.39 -6.37
CA ARG A 105 -12.26 11.76 -6.85
C ARG A 105 -11.58 12.07 -8.17
N ASN A 106 -10.36 11.58 -8.34
CA ASN A 106 -9.57 11.74 -9.55
C ASN A 106 -8.80 10.44 -9.84
N PRO A 107 -9.30 9.60 -10.77
CA PRO A 107 -8.66 8.33 -11.11
C PRO A 107 -7.22 8.45 -11.60
N ALA A 108 -6.81 9.62 -12.08
CA ALA A 108 -5.46 9.89 -12.62
C ALA A 108 -4.42 10.26 -11.55
N VAL A 109 -4.77 10.27 -10.27
CA VAL A 109 -3.81 10.56 -9.19
C VAL A 109 -2.72 9.51 -9.18
N ALA A 110 -1.46 9.96 -9.22
CA ALA A 110 -0.28 9.11 -9.12
C ALA A 110 0.04 8.75 -7.65
N PRO A 111 0.74 7.64 -7.38
CA PRO A 111 1.13 7.26 -6.02
C PRO A 111 2.07 8.29 -5.37
N GLU A 112 2.90 9.00 -6.16
CA GLU A 112 3.75 10.10 -5.70
C GLU A 112 2.92 11.27 -5.18
N ASP A 113 1.83 11.63 -5.88
CA ASP A 113 0.91 12.68 -5.46
C ASP A 113 0.17 12.31 -4.18
N ALA A 114 -0.25 11.04 -4.07
CA ALA A 114 -0.84 10.52 -2.86
C ALA A 114 0.13 10.59 -1.68
N ALA A 115 1.38 10.15 -1.84
CA ALA A 115 2.40 10.24 -0.82
C ALA A 115 2.71 11.69 -0.43
N ARG A 116 2.80 12.61 -1.40
CA ARG A 116 2.99 14.05 -1.16
C ARG A 116 1.86 14.65 -0.34
N SER A 117 0.63 14.33 -0.73
CA SER A 117 -0.57 14.71 0.00
C SER A 117 -0.54 14.13 1.42
N PHE A 118 -0.15 12.87 1.58
CA PHE A 118 -0.04 12.20 2.87
C PHE A 118 0.99 12.87 3.80
N VAL A 119 2.22 13.14 3.32
CA VAL A 119 3.26 13.86 4.10
C VAL A 119 2.76 15.24 4.53
N THR A 120 2.02 15.95 3.66
CA THR A 120 1.51 17.29 3.96
C THR A 120 0.52 17.27 5.12
N HIS A 121 -0.30 16.23 5.24
CA HIS A 121 -1.32 16.10 6.29
C HIS A 121 -0.79 15.44 7.57
N PHE A 122 0.15 14.50 7.46
CA PHE A 122 0.53 13.61 8.57
C PHE A 122 2.03 13.61 8.91
N GLY A 123 2.89 14.20 8.06
CA GLY A 123 4.34 14.21 8.26
C GLY A 123 4.81 15.14 9.38
N HIS A 124 6.03 14.90 9.87
CA HIS A 124 6.66 15.70 10.92
C HIS A 124 7.94 16.41 10.44
N GLY A 125 8.40 17.41 11.20
CA GLY A 125 9.71 18.04 11.01
C GLY A 125 9.86 18.84 9.69
N VAL A 126 11.11 18.97 9.25
CA VAL A 126 11.50 19.71 8.02
C VAL A 126 10.89 19.10 6.77
N ALA A 127 10.69 17.77 6.73
CA ALA A 127 10.11 17.09 5.59
C ALA A 127 8.65 17.54 5.28
N ARG A 128 7.86 17.87 6.31
CA ARG A 128 6.53 18.48 6.13
C ARG A 128 6.57 19.83 5.41
N TRP A 129 7.65 20.60 5.60
CA TRP A 129 7.84 21.88 4.93
C TRP A 129 8.29 21.71 3.48
N PHE A 130 9.09 20.68 3.20
CA PHE A 130 9.64 20.43 1.87
C PHE A 130 8.79 19.51 0.98
N SER A 131 7.77 18.82 1.50
CA SER A 131 6.86 17.99 0.69
C SER A 131 6.18 18.78 -0.43
N ARG A 132 6.04 20.11 -0.28
CA ARG A 132 5.52 21.00 -1.34
C ARG A 132 6.49 21.19 -2.52
N PHE A 133 7.76 20.79 -2.40
CA PHE A 133 8.82 21.09 -3.38
C PHE A 133 9.71 19.90 -3.78
N LEU A 134 9.75 18.79 -3.04
CA LEU A 134 10.74 17.70 -3.21
C LEU A 134 10.26 16.38 -3.83
N LEU A 135 8.96 16.18 -3.99
CA LEU A 135 8.44 15.01 -4.72
C LEU A 135 8.08 15.50 -6.14
N PRO A 136 8.61 14.91 -7.23
CA PRO A 136 8.37 15.36 -8.60
C PRO A 136 6.90 15.30 -9.00
#